data_AF-A0A7X7K0J5-F1
#
_entry.id   AF-A0A7X7K0J5-F1
#
_cell.length_a   1.000
_cell.length_b   1.000
_cell.length_c   1.000
_cell.angle_alpha   90.00
_cell.angle_beta   90.00
_cell.angle_gamma   90.00
#
_symmetry.space_group_name_H-M   'P 1'
#
loop_
_entity.id
_entity.type
_entity.pdbx_description
1 polymer ?
#
loop_
_entity_poly.entity_id
_entity_poly.type
_entity_poly.pdbx_seq_one_letter_code
_entity_poly.pdbx_strand_id
1 'polypeptide(L)'
;MPESSSVWWEGAVWLTGSFLMAVVWTNVAWYLRQPRSAAVGQDDDRLATWAGDPSLLQALRLVYYIGVPFAALVLGRDAVTARFAGLQPVTLPGSANGVGAAGNWDDWVRDIGWALGLGTGLWLLMTVAWRSHRRALAASGEPLAPVRSGPSGWVLLREALYHEVHWGFYRNAPLLALGEYWGVWIGLLIVGIEALLNPAWRTQLGSAAHDPLPWGRVALAMVSSLLFLQTGNLWVAIGLHFAVTLGLTVQARRRDLNGEPESGTAAP
;
A
#
# COMPACT_ATOMS: atom_id res chain seq x y z
N MET A 1 30.43 -22.07 5.21
CA MET A 1 29.35 -21.14 4.78
C MET A 1 27.98 -21.83 4.59
N PRO A 2 27.46 -22.63 5.54
CA PRO A 2 26.08 -23.18 5.46
C PRO A 2 25.00 -22.29 6.11
N GLU A 3 25.37 -21.36 7.00
CA GLU A 3 24.40 -20.55 7.76
C GLU A 3 23.70 -19.47 6.90
N SER A 4 24.36 -18.89 5.91
CA SER A 4 23.72 -17.89 5.03
C SER A 4 22.67 -18.51 4.10
N SER A 5 22.89 -19.76 3.66
CA SER A 5 21.94 -20.48 2.81
C SER A 5 20.67 -20.89 3.54
N SER A 6 20.75 -21.24 4.83
CA SER A 6 19.57 -21.61 5.62
C SER A 6 18.69 -20.41 5.94
N VAL A 7 19.29 -19.28 6.33
CA VAL A 7 18.57 -18.04 6.65
C VAL A 7 17.82 -17.49 5.43
N TRP A 8 18.45 -17.50 4.26
CA TRP A 8 17.79 -17.08 3.02
C TRP A 8 16.61 -18.00 2.65
N TRP A 9 16.80 -19.32 2.75
CA TRP A 9 15.76 -20.29 2.40
C TRP A 9 14.51 -20.14 3.28
N GLU A 10 14.69 -19.96 4.58
CA GLU A 10 13.58 -19.73 5.51
C GLU A 10 12.80 -18.45 5.15
N GLY A 11 13.50 -17.37 4.81
CA GLY A 11 12.88 -16.12 4.37
C GLY A 11 12.10 -16.28 3.07
N ALA A 12 12.65 -17.06 2.12
CA ALA A 12 11.98 -17.38 0.87
C ALA A 12 10.72 -18.23 1.08
N VAL A 13 10.72 -19.17 2.04
CA VAL A 13 9.53 -19.97 2.39
C VAL A 13 8.41 -19.10 2.95
N TRP A 14 8.72 -18.19 3.88
CA TRP A 14 7.72 -17.26 4.43
C TRP A 14 7.14 -16.34 3.34
N LEU A 15 8.01 -15.77 2.50
CA LEU A 15 7.60 -14.92 1.40
C LEU A 15 6.71 -15.66 0.40
N THR A 16 7.15 -16.83 -0.05
CA THR A 16 6.43 -17.65 -1.04
C THR A 16 5.10 -18.14 -0.46
N GLY A 17 5.07 -18.57 0.80
CA GLY A 17 3.85 -18.99 1.48
C GLY A 17 2.83 -17.85 1.58
N SER A 18 3.27 -16.66 1.99
CA SER A 18 2.41 -15.46 2.03
C SER A 18 1.88 -15.10 0.65
N PHE A 19 2.75 -15.07 -0.37
CA PHE A 19 2.39 -14.76 -1.74
C PHE A 19 1.34 -15.72 -2.30
N LEU A 20 1.57 -17.03 -2.15
CA LEU A 20 0.61 -18.04 -2.62
C LEU A 20 -0.73 -17.93 -1.89
N MET A 21 -0.70 -17.69 -0.58
CA MET A 21 -1.92 -17.48 0.19
C MET A 21 -2.71 -16.26 -0.32
N ALA A 22 -2.03 -15.18 -0.66
CA ALA A 22 -2.65 -13.98 -1.26
C ALA A 22 -3.32 -14.28 -2.59
N VAL A 23 -2.60 -14.97 -3.48
CA VAL A 23 -3.08 -15.31 -4.82
C VAL A 23 -4.30 -16.23 -4.73
N VAL A 24 -4.23 -17.28 -3.91
CA VAL A 24 -5.35 -18.20 -3.71
C VAL A 24 -6.54 -17.46 -3.10
N TRP A 25 -6.32 -16.71 -2.02
CA TRP A 25 -7.39 -16.00 -1.32
C TRP A 25 -8.11 -14.99 -2.23
N THR A 26 -7.37 -14.16 -2.95
CA THR A 26 -7.96 -13.13 -3.83
C THR A 26 -8.73 -13.73 -4.98
N ASN A 27 -8.27 -14.85 -5.56
CA ASN A 27 -8.98 -15.52 -6.65
C ASN A 27 -10.22 -16.28 -6.16
N VAL A 28 -10.14 -16.97 -5.02
CA VAL A 28 -11.29 -17.63 -4.39
C VAL A 28 -12.35 -16.61 -3.99
N ALA A 29 -11.96 -15.53 -3.29
CA ALA A 29 -12.88 -14.48 -2.86
C ALA A 29 -13.54 -13.80 -4.06
N TRP A 30 -12.81 -13.58 -5.16
CA TRP A 30 -13.37 -13.04 -6.39
C TRP A 30 -14.38 -13.99 -7.03
N TYR A 31 -14.04 -15.28 -7.15
CA TYR A 31 -14.94 -16.30 -7.71
C TYR A 31 -16.23 -16.42 -6.91
N LEU A 32 -16.15 -16.44 -5.58
CA LEU A 32 -17.32 -16.53 -4.69
C LEU A 32 -18.22 -15.30 -4.72
N ARG A 33 -17.69 -14.13 -5.14
CA ARG A 33 -18.44 -12.87 -5.23
C ARG A 33 -19.06 -12.61 -6.60
N GLN A 34 -18.76 -13.44 -7.61
CA GLN A 34 -19.37 -13.27 -8.93
C GLN A 34 -20.86 -13.62 -8.86
N PRO A 35 -21.75 -12.81 -9.49
CA PRO A 35 -23.17 -13.14 -9.55
C PRO A 35 -23.34 -14.49 -10.26
N ARG A 36 -23.74 -15.53 -9.51
CA ARG A 36 -24.09 -16.81 -10.11
C ARG A 36 -25.44 -16.66 -10.80
N SER A 37 -25.52 -17.07 -12.06
CA SER A 37 -26.79 -17.13 -12.79
C SER A 37 -27.79 -17.97 -12.00
N ALA A 38 -29.02 -17.47 -11.83
CA ALA A 38 -30.08 -18.01 -10.95
C ALA A 38 -30.50 -19.47 -11.19
N ALA A 39 -29.86 -20.18 -12.12
CA ALA A 39 -30.13 -21.57 -12.48
C ALA A 39 -29.35 -22.60 -11.63
N VAL A 40 -28.35 -22.19 -10.84
CA VAL A 40 -27.50 -23.11 -10.06
C VAL A 40 -27.67 -22.85 -8.56
N GLY A 41 -28.60 -23.60 -7.96
CA GLY A 41 -28.59 -24.07 -6.56
C GLY A 41 -28.63 -23.04 -5.43
N GLN A 42 -29.75 -23.00 -4.72
CA GLN A 42 -29.96 -22.30 -3.43
C GLN A 42 -29.13 -22.85 -2.24
N ASP A 43 -28.35 -23.92 -2.43
CA ASP A 43 -27.69 -24.61 -1.31
C ASP A 43 -26.31 -24.03 -0.90
N ASP A 44 -25.74 -23.11 -1.69
CA ASP A 44 -24.39 -22.55 -1.48
C ASP A 44 -24.37 -21.16 -0.81
N ASP A 45 -25.52 -20.68 -0.32
CA ASP A 45 -25.67 -19.31 0.20
C ASP A 45 -24.82 -19.03 1.45
N ARG A 46 -24.45 -20.07 2.22
CA ARG A 46 -23.64 -19.93 3.45
C ARG A 46 -22.18 -19.52 3.18
N LEU A 47 -21.59 -20.01 2.10
CA LEU A 47 -20.21 -19.67 1.73
C LEU A 47 -20.13 -18.27 1.09
N ALA A 48 -21.14 -17.91 0.29
CA ALA A 48 -21.25 -16.58 -0.31
C ALA A 48 -21.51 -15.49 0.75
N THR A 49 -22.36 -15.77 1.73
CA THR A 49 -22.62 -14.87 2.87
C THR A 49 -21.41 -14.68 3.78
N TRP A 50 -20.62 -15.74 4.04
CA TRP A 50 -19.35 -15.64 4.76
C TRP A 50 -18.31 -14.79 4.01
N ALA A 51 -18.15 -14.99 2.70
CA ALA A 51 -17.25 -14.18 1.87
C ALA A 51 -17.67 -12.70 1.74
N GLY A 52 -18.92 -12.40 2.11
CA GLY A 52 -19.52 -11.07 2.12
C GLY A 52 -19.46 -10.33 3.46
N ASP A 53 -19.17 -11.01 4.59
CA ASP A 53 -19.13 -10.37 5.91
C ASP A 53 -17.95 -9.39 6.04
N PRO A 54 -18.20 -8.07 6.16
CA PRO A 54 -17.15 -7.06 6.28
C PRO A 54 -16.23 -7.26 7.49
N SER A 55 -16.76 -7.76 8.61
CA SER A 55 -16.02 -7.87 9.88
C SER A 55 -14.97 -8.98 9.80
N LEU A 56 -15.40 -10.14 9.32
CA LEU A 56 -14.54 -11.28 9.09
C LEU A 56 -13.44 -10.96 8.06
N LEU A 57 -13.81 -10.32 6.94
CA LEU A 57 -12.83 -9.91 5.94
C LEU A 57 -11.78 -8.98 6.55
N GLN A 58 -12.19 -8.09 7.44
CA GLN A 58 -11.27 -7.19 8.11
C GLN A 58 -10.36 -7.92 9.09
N ALA A 59 -10.86 -8.94 9.79
CA ALA A 59 -10.05 -9.81 10.64
C ALA A 59 -9.02 -10.60 9.82
N LEU A 60 -9.43 -11.19 8.70
CA LEU A 60 -8.53 -11.91 7.80
C LEU A 60 -7.46 -10.98 7.19
N ARG A 61 -7.85 -9.76 6.82
CA ARG A 61 -6.88 -8.74 6.37
C ARG A 61 -5.90 -8.38 7.48
N LEU A 62 -6.34 -8.22 8.71
CA LEU A 62 -5.45 -7.95 9.84
C LEU A 62 -4.43 -9.08 10.03
N VAL A 63 -4.91 -10.33 10.03
CA VAL A 63 -4.06 -11.52 10.15
C VAL A 63 -3.07 -11.59 8.98
N TYR A 64 -3.50 -11.30 7.76
CA TYR A 64 -2.63 -11.33 6.60
C TYR A 64 -1.59 -10.20 6.58
N TYR A 65 -2.03 -8.95 6.68
CA TYR A 65 -1.17 -7.77 6.51
C TYR A 65 -0.27 -7.51 7.71
N ILE A 66 -0.65 -7.96 8.92
CA ILE A 66 0.12 -7.72 10.15
C ILE A 66 0.51 -9.04 10.80
N GLY A 67 -0.44 -9.98 10.96
CA GLY A 67 -0.21 -11.25 11.65
C GLY A 67 0.87 -12.10 11.00
N VAL A 68 0.87 -12.25 9.66
CA VAL A 68 1.89 -13.03 8.95
C VAL A 68 3.28 -12.37 9.04
N PRO A 69 3.46 -11.07 8.73
CA PRO A 69 4.74 -10.39 8.97
C PRO A 69 5.24 -10.49 10.41
N PHE A 70 4.34 -10.36 11.38
CA PHE A 70 4.67 -10.48 12.81
C PHE A 70 5.09 -11.90 13.17
N ALA A 71 4.35 -12.92 12.71
CA ALA A 71 4.69 -14.32 12.95
C ALA A 71 6.04 -14.67 12.30
N ALA A 72 6.30 -14.19 11.09
CA ALA A 72 7.58 -14.39 10.41
C ALA A 72 8.72 -13.70 11.16
N LEU A 73 8.50 -12.51 11.74
CA LEU A 73 9.48 -11.81 12.57
C LEU A 73 9.82 -12.58 13.85
N VAL A 74 8.82 -13.16 14.52
CA VAL A 74 8.99 -13.85 15.81
C VAL A 74 9.50 -15.28 15.64
N LEU A 75 9.02 -15.99 14.62
CA LEU A 75 9.29 -17.42 14.41
C LEU A 75 10.41 -17.66 13.38
N GLY A 76 10.73 -16.68 12.55
CA GLY A 76 11.65 -16.83 11.42
C GLY A 76 13.14 -16.79 11.76
N ARG A 77 13.53 -16.85 13.05
CA ARG A 77 14.92 -17.07 13.53
C ARG A 77 16.00 -16.41 12.64
N ASP A 78 15.94 -15.09 12.50
CA ASP A 78 16.84 -14.22 11.71
C ASP A 78 16.62 -14.16 10.19
N ALA A 79 15.74 -14.97 9.62
CA ALA A 79 15.33 -14.91 8.20
C ALA A 79 14.44 -13.71 7.86
N VAL A 80 13.79 -13.14 8.87
CA VAL A 80 13.06 -11.87 8.78
C VAL A 80 13.58 -10.97 9.90
N THR A 81 14.18 -9.85 9.55
CA THR A 81 14.82 -8.97 10.54
C THR A 81 14.01 -7.70 10.73
N ALA A 82 13.94 -7.24 11.99
CA ALA A 82 13.29 -5.98 12.34
C ALA A 82 13.90 -4.79 11.58
N ARG A 83 15.22 -4.84 11.34
CA ARG A 83 15.95 -3.84 10.54
C ARG A 83 15.41 -3.76 9.11
N PHE A 84 15.26 -4.89 8.42
CA PHE A 84 14.78 -4.89 7.03
C PHE A 84 13.28 -4.63 6.90
N ALA A 85 12.51 -4.90 7.96
CA ALA A 85 11.14 -4.40 8.07
C ALA A 85 11.07 -2.88 8.23
N GLY A 86 12.17 -2.23 8.63
CA GLY A 86 12.29 -0.79 8.84
C GLY A 86 11.89 -0.33 10.24
N LEU A 87 11.95 -1.23 11.22
CA LEU A 87 11.69 -0.93 12.62
C LEU A 87 12.93 -0.24 13.21
N GLN A 88 13.05 1.06 12.98
CA GLN A 88 14.10 1.87 13.60
C GLN A 88 13.83 2.03 15.10
N PRO A 89 14.84 1.88 15.98
CA PRO A 89 14.68 2.11 17.41
C PRO A 89 14.26 3.55 17.70
N VAL A 90 13.30 3.74 18.61
CA VAL A 90 12.97 5.07 19.14
C VAL A 90 13.72 5.25 20.45
N THR A 91 14.85 5.94 20.43
CA THR A 91 15.58 6.30 21.67
C THR A 91 15.17 7.70 22.12
N LEU A 92 14.55 7.80 23.29
CA LEU A 92 14.13 9.09 23.85
C LEU A 92 15.34 9.93 24.29
N PRO A 93 15.27 11.27 24.11
CA PRO A 93 16.31 12.16 24.60
C PRO A 93 16.33 12.13 26.13
N GLY A 94 17.49 11.83 26.72
CA GLY A 94 17.66 11.64 28.17
C GLY A 94 17.81 10.19 28.64
N SER A 95 17.81 9.20 27.73
CA SER A 95 18.25 7.84 28.09
C SER A 95 19.76 7.83 28.41
N ALA A 96 20.22 6.85 29.19
CA ALA A 96 21.61 6.74 29.69
C ALA A 96 22.71 6.78 28.59
N ASN A 97 22.33 6.66 27.31
CA ASN A 97 23.21 6.74 26.14
C ASN A 97 23.04 8.08 25.39
N GLY A 98 23.31 9.21 26.05
CA GLY A 98 23.04 10.57 25.54
C GLY A 98 23.60 10.91 24.16
N VAL A 99 24.73 10.32 23.75
CA VAL A 99 25.33 10.51 22.41
C VAL A 99 24.58 9.73 21.33
N GLY A 100 24.11 8.52 21.64
CA GLY A 100 23.29 7.71 20.73
C GLY A 100 21.87 8.25 20.57
N ALA A 101 21.32 8.86 21.62
CA ALA A 101 20.00 9.49 21.57
C ALA A 101 19.97 10.72 20.66
N ALA A 102 20.99 11.58 20.70
CA ALA A 102 21.08 12.76 19.84
C ALA A 102 21.22 12.38 18.35
N GLY A 103 22.10 11.42 18.02
CA GLY A 103 22.26 10.93 16.64
C GLY A 103 20.97 10.30 16.09
N ASN A 104 20.21 9.57 16.92
CA ASN A 104 18.91 9.05 16.51
C ASN A 104 17.91 10.17 16.15
N TRP A 105 17.88 11.29 16.89
CA TRP A 105 16.98 12.40 16.57
C TRP A 105 17.34 13.10 15.26
N ASP A 106 18.63 13.26 14.96
CA ASP A 106 19.09 13.82 13.68
C ASP A 106 18.66 12.92 12.50
N ASP A 107 18.77 11.60 12.67
CA ASP A 107 18.30 10.63 11.69
C ASP A 107 16.78 10.76 11.46
N TRP A 108 15.98 10.85 12.53
CA TRP A 108 14.53 11.05 12.44
C TRP A 108 14.15 12.36 11.74
N VAL A 109 14.84 13.47 12.04
CA VAL A 109 14.58 14.76 11.38
C VAL A 109 14.90 14.66 9.88
N ARG A 110 16.02 14.03 9.52
CA ARG A 110 16.40 13.80 8.12
C ARG A 110 15.37 12.93 7.41
N ASP A 111 14.88 11.87 8.04
CA ASP A 111 13.88 10.97 7.48
C ASP A 111 12.55 11.68 7.22
N ILE A 112 12.10 12.50 8.18
CA ILE A 112 10.93 13.36 8.02
C ILE A 112 11.15 14.35 6.87
N GLY A 113 12.35 14.93 6.75
CA GLY A 113 12.70 15.82 5.65
C GLY A 113 12.54 15.15 4.28
N TRP A 114 13.06 13.93 4.12
CA TRP A 114 12.84 13.12 2.91
C TRP A 114 11.36 12.83 2.66
N ALA A 115 10.61 12.47 3.70
CA ALA A 115 9.20 12.18 3.57
C ALA A 115 8.37 13.38 3.15
N LEU A 116 8.69 14.57 3.67
CA LEU A 116 8.06 15.82 3.26
C LEU A 116 8.38 16.14 1.80
N GLY A 117 9.66 16.08 1.41
CA GLY A 117 10.08 16.36 0.03
C GLY A 117 9.42 15.43 -0.98
N LEU A 118 9.53 14.11 -0.77
CA LEU A 118 8.94 13.10 -1.65
C LEU A 118 7.40 13.12 -1.61
N GLY A 119 6.82 13.26 -0.42
CA GLY A 119 5.37 13.26 -0.22
C GLY A 119 4.71 14.48 -0.85
N THR A 120 5.27 15.68 -0.66
CA THR A 120 4.79 16.90 -1.32
C THR A 120 4.96 16.81 -2.84
N GLY A 121 6.11 16.32 -3.32
CA GLY A 121 6.34 16.12 -4.76
C GLY A 121 5.30 15.18 -5.38
N LEU A 122 5.06 14.02 -4.78
CA LEU A 122 4.05 13.06 -5.23
C LEU A 122 2.64 13.67 -5.18
N TRP A 123 2.28 14.33 -4.09
CA TRP A 123 0.96 14.95 -3.95
C TRP A 123 0.70 16.02 -5.02
N LEU A 124 1.70 16.84 -5.34
CA LEU A 124 1.62 17.84 -6.40
C LEU A 124 1.50 17.18 -7.78
N LEU A 125 2.33 16.19 -8.08
CA LEU A 125 2.28 15.45 -9.35
C LEU A 125 0.91 14.78 -9.55
N MET A 126 0.39 14.11 -8.53
CA MET A 126 -0.94 13.48 -8.58
C MET A 126 -2.05 14.52 -8.72
N THR A 127 -1.93 15.67 -8.06
CA THR A 127 -2.88 16.78 -8.23
C THR A 127 -2.91 17.29 -9.67
N VAL A 128 -1.73 17.47 -10.29
CA VAL A 128 -1.61 17.96 -11.67
C VAL A 128 -2.12 16.89 -12.64
N ALA A 129 -1.70 15.63 -12.49
CA ALA A 129 -2.14 14.51 -13.30
C ALA A 129 -3.67 14.39 -13.28
N TRP A 130 -4.27 14.42 -12.08
CA TRP A 130 -5.72 14.36 -11.91
C TRP A 130 -6.45 15.51 -12.62
N ARG A 131 -5.95 16.74 -12.47
CA ARG A 131 -6.51 17.91 -13.16
C ARG A 131 -6.40 17.79 -14.68
N SER A 132 -5.26 17.35 -15.19
CA SER A 132 -5.05 17.16 -16.63
C SER A 132 -5.98 16.09 -17.19
N HIS A 133 -6.16 14.98 -16.46
CA HIS A 133 -7.07 13.89 -16.83
C HIS A 133 -8.51 14.36 -16.89
N ARG A 134 -8.99 15.06 -15.85
CA ARG A 134 -10.36 15.59 -15.84
C ARG A 134 -10.61 16.61 -16.94
N ARG A 135 -9.63 17.47 -17.25
CA ARG A 135 -9.73 18.41 -18.38
C ARG A 135 -9.83 17.69 -19.73
N ALA A 136 -9.05 16.62 -19.90
CA ALA A 136 -9.09 15.80 -21.11
C ALA A 136 -10.46 15.10 -21.27
N LEU A 137 -11.01 14.53 -20.19
CA LEU A 137 -12.34 13.90 -20.21
C LEU A 137 -13.46 14.90 -20.49
N ALA A 138 -13.39 16.10 -19.89
CA ALA A 138 -14.36 17.16 -20.16
C ALA A 138 -14.32 17.60 -21.64
N ALA A 139 -13.11 17.72 -22.21
CA ALA A 139 -12.93 18.06 -23.62
C ALA A 139 -13.42 16.95 -24.58
N SER A 140 -13.41 15.69 -24.16
CA SER A 140 -13.94 14.57 -24.95
C SER A 140 -15.46 14.36 -24.81
N GLY A 141 -16.13 15.15 -23.98
CA GLY A 141 -17.57 15.01 -23.72
C GLY A 141 -17.94 13.75 -22.92
N GLU A 142 -16.98 13.08 -22.31
CA GLU A 142 -17.22 11.90 -21.47
C GLU A 142 -17.77 12.34 -20.10
N PRO A 143 -18.82 11.69 -19.58
CA PRO A 143 -19.40 12.04 -18.29
C PRO A 143 -18.36 11.86 -17.17
N LEU A 144 -18.08 12.94 -16.46
CA LEU A 144 -17.20 12.92 -15.30
C LEU A 144 -17.86 12.11 -14.18
N ALA A 145 -17.17 11.07 -13.72
CA ALA A 145 -17.63 10.32 -12.56
C ALA A 145 -17.74 11.27 -11.34
N PRO A 146 -18.87 11.24 -10.60
CA PRO A 146 -19.02 12.07 -9.41
C PRO A 146 -17.94 11.72 -8.40
N VAL A 147 -17.34 12.74 -7.80
CA VAL A 147 -16.36 12.56 -6.73
C VAL A 147 -17.08 11.94 -5.54
N ARG A 148 -16.80 10.67 -5.26
CA ARG A 148 -17.41 9.97 -4.13
C ARG A 148 -16.87 10.56 -2.83
N SER A 149 -17.71 10.61 -1.80
CA SER A 149 -17.28 10.89 -0.44
C SER A 149 -16.18 9.88 -0.05
N GLY A 150 -14.93 10.34 -0.08
CA GLY A 150 -13.78 9.46 0.14
C GLY A 150 -13.82 8.79 1.52
N PRO A 151 -13.02 7.73 1.74
CA PRO A 151 -12.98 7.00 3.01
C PRO A 151 -12.62 7.92 4.20
N SER A 152 -12.93 7.47 5.42
CA SER A 152 -12.54 8.20 6.64
C SER A 152 -11.01 8.17 6.83
N GLY A 153 -10.47 9.16 7.54
CA GLY A 153 -9.04 9.21 7.84
C GLY A 153 -8.53 7.96 8.56
N TRP A 154 -9.35 7.36 9.44
CA TRP A 154 -9.02 6.10 10.09
C TRP A 154 -8.84 4.94 9.10
N VAL A 155 -9.71 4.84 8.10
CA VAL A 155 -9.58 3.83 7.05
C VAL A 155 -8.28 4.07 6.27
N LEU A 156 -7.97 5.31 5.90
CA LEU A 156 -6.73 5.64 5.20
C LEU A 156 -5.47 5.27 5.99
N LEU A 157 -5.44 5.57 7.30
CA LEU A 157 -4.32 5.22 8.16
C LEU A 157 -4.14 3.70 8.28
N ARG A 158 -5.25 2.97 8.45
CA ARG A 158 -5.23 1.50 8.48
C ARG A 158 -4.73 0.92 7.17
N GLU A 159 -5.19 1.44 6.02
CA GLU A 159 -4.72 0.99 4.72
C GLU A 159 -3.23 1.29 4.54
N ALA A 160 -2.75 2.47 4.94
CA ALA A 160 -1.32 2.80 4.93
C ALA A 160 -0.51 1.80 5.78
N LEU A 161 -0.95 1.53 7.02
CA LEU A 161 -0.32 0.55 7.91
C LEU A 161 -0.23 -0.83 7.24
N TYR A 162 -1.33 -1.32 6.68
CA TYR A 162 -1.37 -2.63 6.03
C TYR A 162 -0.39 -2.72 4.87
N HIS A 163 -0.40 -1.75 3.95
CA HIS A 163 0.45 -1.79 2.77
C HIS A 163 1.93 -1.68 3.13
N GLU A 164 2.30 -0.74 4.01
CA GLU A 164 3.71 -0.51 4.36
C GLU A 164 4.30 -1.68 5.17
N VAL A 165 3.53 -2.29 6.09
CA VAL A 165 3.99 -3.47 6.85
C VAL A 165 4.15 -4.68 5.92
N HIS A 166 3.14 -4.97 5.12
CA HIS A 166 3.18 -6.10 4.20
C HIS A 166 4.30 -5.98 3.17
N TRP A 167 4.53 -4.77 2.67
CA TRP A 167 5.63 -4.55 1.77
C TRP A 167 6.99 -4.57 2.48
N GLY A 168 7.08 -4.04 3.70
CA GLY A 168 8.26 -4.22 4.55
C GLY A 168 8.66 -5.68 4.72
N PHE A 169 7.67 -6.55 4.81
CA PHE A 169 7.87 -8.00 4.80
C PHE A 169 8.29 -8.53 3.41
N TYR A 170 7.68 -8.09 2.31
CA TYR A 170 7.97 -8.62 0.96
C TYR A 170 9.38 -8.28 0.46
N ARG A 171 9.98 -7.21 0.96
CA ARG A 171 11.38 -6.86 0.66
C ARG A 171 12.40 -7.60 1.54
N ASN A 172 12.02 -8.24 2.65
CA ASN A 172 12.98 -8.83 3.60
C ASN A 172 13.89 -9.89 2.96
N ALA A 173 13.31 -10.92 2.33
CA ALA A 173 14.10 -11.97 1.70
C ALA A 173 14.90 -11.46 0.48
N PRO A 174 14.35 -10.61 -0.40
CA PRO A 174 15.13 -9.95 -1.44
C PRO A 174 16.30 -9.10 -0.91
N LEU A 175 16.14 -8.39 0.21
CA LEU A 175 17.21 -7.60 0.85
C LEU A 175 18.36 -8.49 1.31
N LEU A 176 18.05 -9.65 1.90
CA LEU A 176 19.05 -10.65 2.28
C LEU A 176 19.80 -11.24 1.07
N ALA A 177 19.09 -11.45 -0.03
CA ALA A 177 19.63 -12.13 -1.21
C ALA A 177 20.42 -11.22 -2.15
N LEU A 178 19.96 -9.98 -2.34
CA LEU A 178 20.40 -9.08 -3.42
C LEU A 178 20.95 -7.74 -2.90
N GLY A 179 20.96 -7.53 -1.58
CA GLY A 179 21.38 -6.28 -0.95
C GLY A 179 20.29 -5.20 -0.96
N GLU A 180 20.63 -4.04 -0.40
CA GLU A 180 19.65 -2.97 -0.10
C GLU A 180 18.94 -2.43 -1.34
N TYR A 181 19.70 -2.04 -2.36
CA TYR A 181 19.13 -1.44 -3.58
C TYR A 181 18.22 -2.42 -4.33
N TRP A 182 18.76 -3.58 -4.76
CA TRP A 182 17.99 -4.54 -5.55
C TRP A 182 16.92 -5.25 -4.74
N GLY A 183 17.13 -5.47 -3.44
CA GLY A 183 16.14 -6.09 -2.56
C GLY A 183 14.85 -5.28 -2.48
N VAL A 184 14.93 -3.95 -2.40
CA VAL A 184 13.73 -3.09 -2.39
C VAL A 184 12.97 -3.18 -3.71
N TRP A 185 13.66 -3.08 -4.84
CA TRP A 185 13.02 -3.12 -6.17
C TRP A 185 12.45 -4.49 -6.51
N ILE A 186 13.13 -5.58 -6.15
CA ILE A 186 12.61 -6.93 -6.33
C ILE A 186 11.44 -7.19 -5.38
N GLY A 187 11.48 -6.71 -4.13
CA GLY A 187 10.33 -6.75 -3.23
C GLY A 187 9.11 -6.04 -3.82
N LEU A 188 9.30 -4.83 -4.39
CA LEU A 188 8.24 -4.11 -5.09
C LEU A 188 7.71 -4.89 -6.31
N LEU A 189 8.60 -5.51 -7.09
CA LEU A 189 8.21 -6.33 -8.25
C LEU A 189 7.32 -7.50 -7.82
N ILE A 190 7.64 -8.18 -6.71
CA ILE A 190 6.85 -9.31 -6.19
C ILE A 190 5.45 -8.82 -5.77
N VAL A 191 5.36 -7.69 -5.05
CA VAL A 191 4.06 -7.07 -4.72
C VAL A 191 3.29 -6.69 -5.98
N GLY A 192 3.99 -6.19 -7.01
CA GLY A 192 3.40 -5.89 -8.32
C GLY A 192 2.82 -7.12 -9.01
N ILE A 193 3.54 -8.25 -8.98
CA ILE A 193 3.06 -9.54 -9.51
C ILE A 193 1.83 -10.00 -8.72
N GLU A 194 1.86 -9.93 -7.39
CA GLU A 194 0.70 -10.28 -6.54
C GLU A 194 -0.53 -9.43 -6.93
N ALA A 195 -0.34 -8.12 -7.12
CA ALA A 195 -1.40 -7.22 -7.56
C ALA A 195 -1.94 -7.60 -8.95
N LEU A 196 -1.07 -7.93 -9.91
CA LEU A 196 -1.50 -8.35 -11.25
C LEU A 196 -2.24 -9.69 -11.25
N LEU A 197 -1.93 -10.59 -10.32
CA LEU A 197 -2.66 -11.85 -10.15
C LEU A 197 -4.01 -11.67 -9.44
N ASN A 198 -4.25 -10.53 -8.80
CA ASN A 198 -5.52 -10.20 -8.17
C ASN A 198 -6.56 -9.76 -9.24
N PRO A 199 -7.64 -10.53 -9.44
CA PRO A 199 -8.66 -10.19 -10.44
C PRO A 199 -9.36 -8.85 -10.17
N ALA A 200 -9.59 -8.48 -8.90
CA ALA A 200 -10.22 -7.21 -8.56
C ALA A 200 -9.35 -6.00 -8.95
N TRP A 201 -8.02 -6.16 -8.85
CA TRP A 201 -7.08 -5.14 -9.28
C TRP A 201 -7.04 -5.02 -10.80
N ARG A 202 -7.01 -6.16 -11.51
CA ARG A 202 -7.06 -6.17 -12.98
C ARG A 202 -8.31 -5.48 -13.53
N THR A 203 -9.48 -5.72 -12.92
CA THR A 203 -10.71 -5.02 -13.33
C THR A 203 -10.63 -3.52 -13.05
N GLN A 204 -10.05 -3.11 -11.92
CA GLN A 204 -9.84 -1.68 -11.59
C GLN A 204 -8.90 -1.00 -12.59
N LEU A 205 -7.81 -1.67 -12.99
CA LEU A 205 -6.90 -1.18 -14.02
C LEU A 205 -7.58 -1.06 -15.38
N GLY A 206 -8.43 -2.02 -15.76
CA GLY A 206 -9.22 -1.96 -16.99
C GLY A 206 -10.21 -0.79 -17.02
N SER A 207 -10.74 -0.40 -15.85
CA SER A 207 -11.60 0.78 -15.70
C SER A 207 -10.85 2.09 -15.43
N ALA A 208 -9.50 2.08 -15.42
CA ALA A 208 -8.70 3.22 -14.97
C ALA A 208 -8.81 4.48 -15.85
N ALA A 209 -9.41 4.37 -17.04
CA ALA A 209 -9.80 5.54 -17.82
C ALA A 209 -10.75 6.48 -17.05
N HIS A 210 -11.54 5.93 -16.11
CA HIS A 210 -12.53 6.66 -15.31
C HIS A 210 -12.15 6.79 -13.81
N ASP A 211 -11.16 6.03 -13.34
CA ASP A 211 -10.72 6.03 -11.94
C ASP A 211 -9.18 6.16 -11.84
N PRO A 212 -8.65 7.26 -11.28
CA PRO A 212 -7.20 7.49 -11.15
C PRO A 212 -6.58 6.70 -9.98
N LEU A 213 -7.41 6.12 -9.10
CA LEU A 213 -6.95 5.53 -7.84
C LEU A 213 -5.93 4.41 -8.03
N PRO A 214 -6.04 3.51 -9.04
CA PRO A 214 -5.05 2.48 -9.27
C PRO A 214 -3.64 3.05 -9.55
N TRP A 215 -3.55 4.07 -10.41
CA TRP A 215 -2.28 4.73 -10.71
C TRP A 215 -1.69 5.46 -9.50
N GLY A 216 -2.55 6.06 -8.67
CA GLY A 216 -2.15 6.65 -7.40
C GLY A 216 -1.48 5.63 -6.45
N ARG A 217 -2.02 4.41 -6.35
CA ARG A 217 -1.41 3.35 -5.54
C ARG A 217 -0.05 2.90 -6.08
N VAL A 218 0.11 2.79 -7.40
CA VAL A 218 1.41 2.45 -8.02
C VAL A 218 2.44 3.54 -7.74
N ALA A 219 2.09 4.81 -7.94
CA ALA A 219 2.99 5.92 -7.67
C ALA A 219 3.37 6.00 -6.19
N LEU A 220 2.41 5.75 -5.29
CA LEU A 220 2.65 5.73 -3.85
C LEU A 220 3.55 4.57 -3.44
N ALA A 221 3.37 3.40 -4.06
CA ALA A 221 4.30 2.29 -3.91
C ALA A 221 5.70 2.75 -4.34
N MET A 222 5.93 3.18 -5.57
CA MET A 222 7.27 3.61 -6.02
C MET A 222 7.94 4.65 -5.09
N VAL A 223 7.19 5.65 -4.62
CA VAL A 223 7.71 6.70 -3.74
C VAL A 223 8.04 6.18 -2.35
N SER A 224 7.22 5.29 -1.77
CA SER A 224 7.57 4.63 -0.51
C SER A 224 8.82 3.75 -0.66
N SER A 225 9.11 3.20 -1.86
CA SER A 225 10.28 2.35 -2.11
C SER A 225 11.52 3.21 -2.02
N LEU A 226 11.46 4.35 -2.71
CA LEU A 226 12.51 5.34 -2.73
C LEU A 226 12.74 5.91 -1.33
N LEU A 227 11.67 6.24 -0.60
CA LEU A 227 11.77 6.70 0.78
C LEU A 227 12.46 5.66 1.66
N PHE A 228 12.06 4.40 1.58
CA PHE A 228 12.69 3.34 2.36
C PHE A 228 14.17 3.15 2.01
N LEU A 229 14.56 3.29 0.73
CA LEU A 229 15.98 3.27 0.35
C LEU A 229 16.78 4.41 1.00
N GLN A 230 16.15 5.56 1.28
CA GLN A 230 16.82 6.69 1.92
C GLN A 230 16.83 6.59 3.45
N THR A 231 15.75 6.08 4.05
CA THR A 231 15.51 6.20 5.49
C THR A 231 15.57 4.86 6.23
N GLY A 232 15.18 3.77 5.56
CA GLY A 232 14.95 2.48 6.23
C GLY A 232 13.84 2.56 7.29
N ASN A 233 12.99 3.58 7.30
CA ASN A 233 12.10 3.90 8.42
C ASN A 233 10.63 3.64 8.06
N LEU A 234 10.07 2.56 8.62
CA LEU A 234 8.69 2.13 8.36
C LEU A 234 7.66 3.13 8.87
N TRP A 235 7.90 3.75 10.03
CA TRP A 235 6.96 4.72 10.61
C TRP A 235 6.82 5.95 9.74
N VAL A 236 7.95 6.43 9.22
CA VAL A 236 7.99 7.58 8.31
C VAL A 236 7.32 7.22 6.97
N ALA A 237 7.49 5.99 6.46
CA ALA A 237 6.78 5.50 5.28
C ALA A 237 5.26 5.43 5.47
N ILE A 238 4.79 4.90 6.62
CA ILE A 238 3.36 4.90 6.97
C ILE A 238 2.82 6.33 7.04
N GLY A 239 3.57 7.23 7.69
CA GLY A 239 3.22 8.65 7.79
C GLY A 239 3.08 9.31 6.41
N LEU A 240 4.05 9.10 5.51
CA LEU A 240 4.00 9.60 4.14
C LEU A 240 2.78 9.06 3.40
N HIS A 241 2.58 7.75 3.43
CA HIS A 241 1.47 7.07 2.74
C HIS A 241 0.12 7.64 3.20
N PHE A 242 -0.07 7.72 4.51
CA PHE A 242 -1.27 8.29 5.11
C PHE A 242 -1.45 9.77 4.75
N ALA A 243 -0.41 10.59 4.87
CA ALA A 243 -0.49 12.03 4.60
C ALA A 243 -0.84 12.32 3.14
N VAL A 244 -0.21 11.63 2.18
CA VAL A 244 -0.50 11.80 0.74
C VAL A 244 -1.93 11.40 0.42
N THR A 245 -2.37 10.21 0.89
CA THR A 245 -3.74 9.72 0.62
C THR A 245 -4.81 10.59 1.27
N LEU A 246 -4.57 11.06 2.51
CA LEU A 246 -5.44 12.02 3.19
C LEU A 246 -5.48 13.36 2.43
N GLY A 247 -4.33 13.89 2.03
CA GLY A 247 -4.22 15.14 1.29
C GLY A 247 -4.98 15.11 -0.04
N LEU A 248 -4.88 14.01 -0.79
CA LEU A 248 -5.65 13.81 -2.02
C LEU A 248 -7.16 13.74 -1.73
N THR A 249 -7.56 13.03 -0.66
CA THR A 249 -8.97 12.90 -0.27
C THR A 249 -9.58 14.23 0.17
N VAL A 250 -8.87 15.01 0.99
CA VAL A 250 -9.31 16.34 1.43
C VAL A 250 -9.40 17.30 0.23
N GLN A 251 -8.44 17.24 -0.69
CA GLN A 251 -8.44 18.07 -1.88
C GLN A 251 -9.64 17.74 -2.80
N ALA A 252 -9.97 16.45 -2.96
CA ALA A 252 -11.15 16.02 -3.71
C ALA A 252 -12.44 16.58 -3.08
N ARG A 253 -12.62 16.38 -1.76
CA ARG A 253 -13.81 16.88 -1.02
C ARG A 253 -13.98 18.39 -1.09
N ARG A 254 -12.89 19.16 -0.96
CA ARG A 254 -12.94 20.64 -1.02
C ARG A 254 -13.43 21.14 -2.38
N ARG A 255 -13.10 20.45 -3.47
CA ARG A 255 -13.56 20.83 -4.81
C ARG A 255 -15.05 20.60 -4.99
N ASP A 256 -15.59 19.54 -4.40
CA ASP A 256 -17.04 19.26 -4.43
C ASP A 256 -17.83 20.33 -3.67
N LEU A 257 -17.33 20.72 -2.49
CA LEU A 257 -17.99 21.72 -1.64
C LEU A 257 -17.96 23.13 -2.24
N ASN A 258 -16.87 23.48 -2.93
CA ASN A 258 -16.71 24.79 -3.53
C ASN A 258 -17.47 24.94 -4.85
N GLY A 259 -18.07 23.85 -5.36
CA GLY A 259 -18.87 23.86 -6.59
C GLY A 259 -18.17 24.61 -7.71
N GLU A 260 -16.85 24.43 -7.90
CA GLU A 260 -16.11 25.11 -8.97
C GLU A 260 -16.92 24.91 -10.26
N PRO A 261 -17.54 25.97 -10.82
CA PRO A 261 -18.29 25.82 -12.04
C PRO A 261 -17.28 25.35 -13.07
N GLU A 262 -17.65 24.31 -13.80
CA GLU A 262 -16.97 23.95 -15.03
C GLU A 262 -16.90 25.23 -15.86
N SER A 263 -15.72 25.87 -15.87
CA SER A 263 -15.45 27.04 -16.69
C SER A 263 -15.30 26.55 -18.13
N GLY A 264 -16.45 26.18 -18.67
CA GLY A 264 -16.74 25.85 -20.04
C GLY A 264 -17.98 26.64 -20.45
N THR A 265 -17.99 27.95 -20.19
CA THR A 265 -18.80 28.87 -20.99
C THR A 265 -18.22 28.88 -22.40
N ALA A 266 -18.64 27.90 -23.19
CA ALA A 266 -18.76 28.06 -24.63
C ALA A 266 -20.25 28.34 -24.89
N ALA A 267 -20.60 29.62 -25.04
CA ALA A 267 -21.69 30.06 -25.90
C ALA A 267 -21.70 31.60 -25.99
N PRO A 268 -22.22 32.19 -27.08
CA PRO A 268 -22.70 31.57 -28.32
C PRO A 268 -21.72 31.68 -29.50
#